data_AF-A0A2M8KII5-F1
#
_entry.id   AF-A0A2M8KII5-F1
#
_cell.length_a   1.000
_cell.length_b   1.000
_cell.length_c   1.000
_cell.angle_alpha   90.00
_cell.angle_beta   90.00
_cell.angle_gamma   90.00
#
_symmetry.space_group_name_H-M   'P 1'
#
loop_
_entity.id
_entity.type
_entity.pdbx_description
1 polymer ?
#
loop_
_entity_poly.entity_id
_entity_poly.type
_entity_poly.pdbx_seq_one_letter_code
_entity_poly.pdbx_strand_id
1 'polypeptide(L)'
;MQLHTLKKPSGLKKKKRVGRGGKRGTYSGRGLKGQKARSGGRPRPQWRDLVKKLPKQRGYRFASIKQKPHALNLAVLEKKFSAGDIVDLAKIKALGLVWTKKSRPAKVKILGQGELNKKLTVRGLPVSQTARQKIEKAGGRVI
;
A
#
# COMPACT_ATOMS: atom_id res chain seq x y z
N MET A 1 35.03 4.43 8.46
CA MET A 1 35.45 3.68 7.25
C MET A 1 36.19 4.62 6.33
N GLN A 2 37.37 4.25 5.85
CA GLN A 2 38.12 5.05 4.86
C GLN A 2 37.71 4.63 3.44
N LEU A 3 37.82 5.52 2.45
CA LEU A 3 37.32 5.29 1.09
C LEU A 3 37.82 3.97 0.47
N HIS A 4 39.07 3.58 0.74
CA HIS A 4 39.68 2.35 0.23
C HIS A 4 39.16 1.06 0.89
N THR A 5 38.44 1.16 2.00
CA THR A 5 37.87 0.00 2.73
C THR A 5 36.43 -0.33 2.34
N LEU A 6 35.80 0.51 1.50
CA LEU A 6 34.40 0.32 1.09
C LEU A 6 34.26 -0.89 0.15
N LYS A 7 33.61 -1.95 0.64
CA LYS A 7 33.26 -3.13 -0.14
C LYS A 7 31.77 -3.12 -0.46
N LYS A 8 31.41 -3.61 -1.66
CA LYS A 8 30.02 -3.80 -2.06
C LYS A 8 29.41 -4.96 -1.25
N PRO A 9 28.13 -4.89 -0.86
CA PRO A 9 27.46 -6.01 -0.22
C PRO A 9 27.43 -7.22 -1.15
N SER A 10 27.48 -8.42 -0.57
CA SER A 10 27.43 -9.68 -1.31
C SER A 10 26.11 -9.85 -2.05
N GLY A 11 26.12 -10.59 -3.17
CA GLY A 11 24.91 -10.87 -3.95
C GLY A 11 24.54 -9.85 -5.05
N LEU A 12 25.26 -8.73 -5.17
CA LEU A 12 25.08 -7.78 -6.28
C LEU A 12 25.62 -8.37 -7.60
N LYS A 13 24.70 -8.79 -8.49
CA LYS A 13 25.05 -9.32 -9.82
C LYS A 13 25.31 -8.17 -10.81
N LYS A 14 26.43 -8.26 -11.54
CA LYS A 14 26.72 -7.33 -12.65
C LYS A 14 25.71 -7.54 -13.80
N LYS A 15 25.35 -6.46 -14.50
CA LYS A 15 24.49 -6.54 -15.71
C LYS A 15 25.18 -7.39 -16.78
N LYS A 16 24.42 -8.27 -17.43
CA LYS A 16 24.93 -9.10 -18.53
C LYS A 16 25.14 -8.23 -19.77
N ARG A 17 26.37 -8.18 -20.28
CA ARG A 17 26.69 -7.57 -21.59
C ARG A 17 26.39 -8.60 -22.68
N VAL A 18 25.57 -8.23 -23.65
CA VAL A 18 25.09 -9.12 -24.73
C VAL A 18 25.83 -8.74 -26.04
N GLY A 19 26.06 -9.71 -26.94
CA GLY A 19 26.75 -9.47 -28.21
C GLY A 19 28.27 -9.31 -28.07
N ARG A 20 28.89 -10.02 -27.12
CA ARG A 20 30.34 -10.02 -26.85
C ARG A 20 30.87 -11.45 -26.62
N GLY A 21 30.65 -12.34 -27.60
CA GLY A 21 31.04 -13.76 -27.48
C GLY A 21 30.26 -14.54 -26.40
N GLY A 22 30.56 -15.84 -26.27
CA GLY A 22 29.94 -16.72 -25.25
C GLY A 22 28.45 -17.03 -25.45
N LYS A 23 27.75 -17.40 -24.37
CA LYS A 23 26.35 -17.92 -24.39
C LYS A 23 25.32 -16.98 -25.04
N ARG A 24 25.60 -15.68 -25.17
CA ARG A 24 24.73 -14.69 -25.84
C ARG A 24 25.52 -13.80 -26.82
N GLY A 25 26.48 -14.41 -27.52
CA GLY A 25 27.28 -13.75 -28.57
C GLY A 25 26.49 -13.61 -29.86
N THR A 26 26.52 -14.65 -30.70
CA THR A 26 26.08 -14.63 -32.11
C THR A 26 24.66 -14.08 -32.31
N TYR A 27 23.66 -14.66 -31.63
CA TYR A 27 22.26 -14.24 -31.78
C TYR A 27 21.75 -13.42 -30.60
N SER A 28 22.63 -13.02 -29.68
CA SER A 28 22.25 -12.23 -28.49
C SER A 28 21.13 -12.85 -27.63
N GLY A 29 20.86 -14.15 -27.79
CA GLY A 29 19.74 -14.87 -27.14
C GLY A 29 18.37 -14.68 -27.81
N ARG A 30 18.30 -14.18 -29.05
CA ARG A 30 17.04 -13.91 -29.78
C ARG A 30 16.69 -14.95 -30.85
N GLY A 31 17.59 -15.90 -31.13
CA GLY A 31 17.46 -16.87 -32.23
C GLY A 31 17.87 -16.29 -33.60
N LEU A 32 17.62 -17.06 -34.66
CA LEU A 32 18.08 -16.77 -36.02
C LEU A 32 17.36 -15.58 -36.68
N LYS A 33 16.12 -15.79 -37.15
CA LYS A 33 15.32 -14.83 -37.92
C LYS A 33 13.90 -14.76 -37.33
N GLY A 34 13.09 -13.86 -37.86
CA GLY A 34 11.70 -13.64 -37.46
C GLY A 34 11.47 -12.32 -36.74
N GLN A 35 10.21 -11.98 -36.51
CA GLN A 35 9.79 -10.68 -35.98
C GLN A 35 10.50 -10.34 -34.66
N LYS A 36 10.54 -11.28 -33.70
CA LYS A 36 11.15 -11.09 -32.37
C LYS A 36 12.67 -10.88 -32.40
N ALA A 37 13.36 -11.30 -33.45
CA ALA A 37 14.80 -11.12 -33.61
C ALA A 37 15.16 -9.73 -34.17
N ARG A 38 14.25 -9.07 -34.89
CA ARG A 38 14.47 -7.73 -35.47
C ARG A 38 14.38 -6.62 -34.43
N SER A 39 15.04 -5.50 -34.70
CA SER A 39 14.89 -4.28 -33.89
C SER A 39 13.43 -3.79 -33.97
N GLY A 40 12.85 -3.38 -32.83
CA GLY A 40 11.45 -2.94 -32.77
C GLY A 40 10.38 -4.02 -32.96
N GLY A 41 10.73 -5.23 -33.40
CA GLY A 41 9.81 -6.32 -33.73
C GLY A 41 9.19 -7.03 -32.53
N ARG A 42 8.45 -6.31 -31.70
CA ARG A 42 7.70 -6.88 -30.56
C ARG A 42 6.22 -7.01 -30.93
N PRO A 43 5.63 -8.21 -30.88
CA PRO A 43 4.19 -8.36 -31.07
C PRO A 43 3.45 -7.62 -29.96
N ARG A 44 2.28 -7.07 -30.28
CA ARG A 44 1.40 -6.43 -29.29
C ARG A 44 0.99 -7.48 -28.24
N PRO A 45 1.14 -7.19 -26.93
CA PRO A 45 0.63 -8.06 -25.86
C PRO A 45 -0.84 -8.42 -26.04
N GLN A 46 -1.13 -9.73 -26.02
CA GLN A 46 -2.46 -10.32 -26.26
C GLN A 46 -3.53 -9.85 -25.25
N TRP A 47 -3.12 -9.46 -24.04
CA TRP A 47 -4.01 -8.89 -23.03
C TRP A 47 -4.84 -7.70 -23.55
N ARG A 48 -4.34 -6.95 -24.53
CA ARG A 48 -5.08 -5.80 -25.07
C ARG A 48 -6.34 -6.22 -25.82
N ASP A 49 -6.35 -7.41 -26.42
CA ASP A 49 -7.52 -7.93 -27.09
C ASP A 49 -8.47 -8.62 -26.10
N LEU A 50 -7.93 -9.24 -25.05
CA LEU A 50 -8.72 -9.74 -23.92
C LEU A 50 -9.51 -8.62 -23.24
N VAL A 51 -8.90 -7.46 -22.99
CA VAL A 51 -9.57 -6.29 -22.39
C VAL A 51 -10.71 -5.78 -23.26
N LYS A 52 -10.57 -5.84 -24.59
CA LYS A 52 -11.63 -5.39 -25.53
C LYS A 52 -12.85 -6.32 -25.54
N LYS A 53 -12.66 -7.61 -25.25
CA LYS A 53 -13.76 -8.59 -25.18
C LYS A 53 -14.62 -8.40 -23.94
N LEU A 54 -14.07 -7.84 -22.86
CA LEU A 54 -14.78 -7.64 -21.61
C LEU A 54 -15.57 -6.32 -21.66
N PRO A 55 -16.80 -6.29 -21.13
CA PRO A 55 -17.52 -5.03 -20.97
C PRO A 55 -16.76 -4.10 -20.02
N LYS A 56 -16.91 -2.78 -20.24
CA LYS A 56 -16.33 -1.79 -19.31
C LYS A 56 -16.98 -1.94 -17.94
N GLN A 57 -16.18 -1.78 -16.88
CA GLN A 57 -16.70 -1.77 -15.52
C GLN A 57 -17.73 -0.64 -15.35
N ARG A 58 -18.83 -0.94 -14.65
CA ARG A 58 -19.83 0.06 -14.30
C ARG A 58 -19.17 1.18 -13.48
N GLY A 59 -19.40 2.43 -13.88
CA GLY A 59 -18.78 3.60 -13.22
C GLY A 59 -17.31 3.84 -13.61
N TYR A 60 -16.84 3.33 -14.75
CA TYR A 60 -15.49 3.62 -15.25
C TYR A 60 -15.27 5.14 -15.35
N ARG A 61 -14.25 5.65 -14.64
CA ARG A 61 -13.92 7.08 -14.45
C ARG A 61 -14.91 7.90 -13.60
N PHE A 62 -15.88 7.26 -12.95
CA PHE A 62 -16.71 7.94 -11.94
C PHE A 62 -15.88 8.17 -10.67
N ALA A 63 -15.51 9.42 -10.41
CA ALA A 63 -14.92 9.81 -9.14
C ALA A 63 -16.03 9.94 -8.10
N SER A 64 -16.03 9.08 -7.08
CA SER A 64 -16.98 9.21 -5.96
C SER A 64 -16.83 10.58 -5.30
N ILE A 65 -17.94 11.30 -5.17
CA ILE A 65 -18.02 12.60 -4.48
C ILE A 65 -17.59 12.45 -3.02
N LYS A 66 -17.82 11.27 -2.42
CA LYS A 66 -17.49 10.99 -1.02
C LYS A 66 -16.04 10.53 -0.88
N GLN A 67 -15.26 11.29 -0.13
CA GLN A 67 -13.93 10.87 0.33
C GLN A 67 -14.05 9.67 1.26
N LYS A 68 -13.36 8.58 0.92
CA LYS A 68 -13.31 7.38 1.77
C LYS A 68 -12.44 7.67 3.01
N PRO A 69 -12.97 7.51 4.23
CA PRO A 69 -12.16 7.66 5.43
C PRO A 69 -11.14 6.53 5.54
N HIS A 70 -10.02 6.82 6.17
CA HIS A 70 -9.04 5.82 6.58
C HIS A 70 -9.62 4.97 7.71
N ALA A 71 -9.63 3.66 7.50
CA ALA A 71 -10.14 2.71 8.49
C ALA A 71 -9.05 2.40 9.52
N LEU A 72 -9.31 2.65 10.80
CA LEU A 72 -8.48 2.19 11.91
C LEU A 72 -9.21 1.14 12.72
N ASN A 73 -8.53 0.02 12.98
CA ASN A 73 -9.08 -1.10 13.73
C ASN A 73 -8.70 -1.03 15.22
N LEU A 74 -9.53 -1.62 16.09
CA LEU A 74 -9.26 -1.70 17.53
C LEU A 74 -7.91 -2.35 17.86
N ALA A 75 -7.49 -3.38 17.11
CA ALA A 75 -6.19 -4.02 17.31
C ALA A 75 -4.99 -3.06 17.17
N VAL A 76 -5.13 -2.01 16.34
CA VAL A 76 -4.08 -0.99 16.17
C VAL A 76 -4.11 -0.03 17.36
N LEU A 77 -5.30 0.32 17.84
CA LEU A 77 -5.45 1.19 19.01
C LEU A 77 -4.87 0.53 20.26
N GLU A 78 -5.14 -0.75 20.49
CA GLU A 78 -4.60 -1.52 21.61
C GLU A 78 -3.07 -1.51 21.65
N LYS A 79 -2.41 -1.60 20.48
CA LYS A 79 -0.93 -1.62 20.40
C LYS A 79 -0.27 -0.26 20.58
N LYS A 80 -0.97 0.83 20.25
CA LYS A 80 -0.36 2.15 20.07
C LYS A 80 -0.80 3.18 21.10
N PHE A 81 -1.89 2.93 21.81
CA PHE A 81 -2.39 3.79 22.87
C PHE A 81 -2.22 3.13 24.24
N SER A 82 -2.07 3.98 25.25
CA SER A 82 -2.04 3.59 26.67
C SER A 82 -3.45 3.66 27.27
N ALA A 83 -3.67 2.99 28.40
CA ALA A 83 -4.95 3.06 29.09
C ALA A 83 -5.25 4.49 29.56
N GLY A 84 -6.48 4.97 29.34
CA GLY A 84 -6.92 6.33 29.63
C GLY A 84 -6.67 7.34 28.51
N ASP A 85 -6.04 6.94 27.41
CA ASP A 85 -5.71 7.87 26.34
C ASP A 85 -6.93 8.37 25.55
N ILE A 86 -6.86 9.65 25.18
CA ILE A 86 -7.82 10.28 24.26
C ILE A 86 -7.41 9.98 22.81
N VAL A 87 -8.24 9.24 22.08
CA VAL A 87 -8.09 8.96 20.65
C VAL A 87 -8.72 10.11 19.87
N ASP A 88 -7.88 11.06 19.47
CA ASP A 88 -8.21 12.20 18.63
C ASP A 88 -7.36 12.20 17.34
N LEU A 89 -7.81 12.91 16.31
CA LEU A 89 -7.14 13.03 15.02
C LEU A 89 -5.70 13.55 15.15
N ALA A 90 -5.45 14.48 16.09
CA ALA A 90 -4.11 15.01 16.35
C ALA A 90 -3.17 13.92 16.88
N LYS A 91 -3.63 13.12 17.85
CA LYS A 91 -2.82 12.05 18.46
C LYS A 91 -2.57 10.89 17.48
N ILE A 92 -3.57 10.56 16.66
CA ILE A 92 -3.42 9.57 15.58
C ILE A 92 -2.34 10.00 14.56
N LYS A 93 -2.30 11.28 14.20
CA LYS A 93 -1.25 11.82 13.32
C LYS A 93 0.13 11.80 13.98
N ALA A 94 0.22 12.20 15.25
CA ALA A 94 1.47 12.19 16.01
C ALA A 94 2.07 10.78 16.09
N LEU A 95 1.24 9.75 16.25
CA LEU A 95 1.64 8.35 16.25
C LEU A 95 1.96 7.77 14.86
N GLY A 96 1.84 8.57 13.79
CA GLY A 96 2.11 8.14 12.41
C GLY A 96 1.13 7.11 11.86
N LEU A 97 -0.03 6.94 12.51
CA LEU A 97 -1.05 5.96 12.10
C LEU A 97 -1.78 6.35 10.82
N VAL A 98 -1.82 7.65 10.53
CA VAL A 98 -2.45 8.19 9.33
C VAL A 98 -1.57 9.27 8.73
N TRP A 99 -1.21 9.09 7.47
CA TRP A 99 -0.51 10.10 6.70
C TRP A 99 -1.52 11.05 6.02
N THR A 100 -1.37 12.35 6.25
CA THR A 100 -2.19 13.39 5.60
C THR A 100 -1.36 14.25 4.68
N LYS A 101 -1.83 14.47 3.45
CA LYS A 101 -1.31 15.55 2.59
C LYS A 101 -2.00 16.86 2.99
N LYS A 102 -1.29 17.99 2.99
CA LYS A 102 -1.87 19.32 3.30
C LYS A 102 -3.15 19.61 2.48
N SER A 103 -3.22 19.14 1.23
CA SER A 103 -4.36 19.32 0.33
C SER A 103 -5.56 18.39 0.57
N ARG A 104 -5.43 17.36 1.42
CA ARG A 104 -6.53 16.43 1.76
C ARG A 104 -6.41 15.99 3.22
N PRO A 105 -7.14 16.62 4.15
CA PRO A 105 -7.19 16.14 5.53
C PRO A 105 -7.74 14.71 5.54
N ALA A 106 -7.03 13.78 6.17
CA ALA A 106 -7.56 12.43 6.31
C ALA A 106 -8.76 12.46 7.24
N LYS A 107 -9.87 11.90 6.75
CA LYS A 107 -10.98 11.48 7.59
C LYS A 107 -10.64 10.10 8.13
N VAL A 108 -10.88 9.85 9.41
CA VAL A 108 -10.59 8.56 10.04
C VAL A 108 -11.89 7.98 10.56
N LYS A 109 -12.08 6.66 10.39
CA LYS A 109 -13.21 5.91 10.94
C LYS A 109 -12.68 4.73 11.73
N ILE A 110 -13.20 4.55 12.95
CA ILE A 110 -12.82 3.43 13.82
C ILE A 110 -13.73 2.22 13.53
N LEU A 111 -13.12 1.06 13.33
CA LEU A 111 -13.76 -0.21 13.01
C LEU A 111 -13.44 -1.27 14.07
N GLY A 112 -14.37 -2.22 14.25
CA GLY A 112 -14.41 -3.15 15.38
C GLY A 112 -13.54 -4.41 15.26
N GLN A 113 -12.57 -4.45 14.36
CA GLN A 113 -11.72 -5.63 14.19
C GLN A 113 -10.63 -5.68 15.27
N GLY A 114 -10.53 -6.81 15.97
CA GLY A 114 -9.65 -7.01 17.12
C GLY A 114 -10.36 -6.90 18.47
N GLU A 115 -9.59 -7.16 19.52
CA GLU A 115 -9.98 -7.01 20.92
C GLU A 115 -9.37 -5.73 21.48
N LEU A 116 -10.06 -5.14 22.46
CA LEU A 116 -9.63 -3.93 23.15
C LEU A 116 -9.80 -4.18 24.64
N ASN A 117 -8.70 -4.21 25.38
CA ASN A 117 -8.69 -4.41 26.83
C ASN A 117 -8.41 -3.10 27.57
N LYS A 118 -7.89 -2.10 26.86
CA LYS A 118 -7.60 -0.77 27.41
C LYS A 118 -8.82 0.14 27.37
N LYS A 119 -9.01 0.88 28.47
CA LYS A 119 -9.96 2.01 28.53
C LYS A 119 -9.46 3.12 27.61
N LEU A 120 -10.22 3.48 26.58
CA LEU A 120 -9.89 4.58 25.66
C LEU A 120 -11.06 5.55 25.55
N THR A 121 -10.75 6.83 25.40
CA THR A 121 -11.76 7.87 25.13
C THR A 121 -11.64 8.31 23.67
N VAL A 122 -12.56 7.89 22.81
CA VAL A 122 -12.60 8.33 21.41
C VAL A 122 -13.32 9.66 21.33
N ARG A 123 -12.71 10.68 20.70
CA ARG A 123 -13.30 12.02 20.57
C ARG A 123 -13.43 12.43 19.09
N GLY A 124 -14.64 12.83 18.67
CA GLY A 124 -14.89 13.51 17.40
C GLY A 124 -14.65 12.65 16.14
N LEU A 125 -14.60 11.32 16.29
CA LEU A 125 -14.35 10.38 15.19
C LEU A 125 -15.57 9.47 14.95
N PRO A 126 -15.94 9.20 13.68
CA PRO A 126 -16.99 8.22 13.38
C PRO A 126 -16.52 6.81 13.77
N VAL A 127 -17.38 6.09 14.50
CA VAL A 127 -17.11 4.73 15.02
C VAL A 127 -18.16 3.76 14.46
N SER A 128 -17.77 2.53 14.10
CA SER A 128 -18.73 1.48 13.75
C SER A 128 -19.49 1.00 14.98
N GLN A 129 -20.74 0.52 14.82
CA GLN A 129 -21.54 0.01 15.93
C GLN A 129 -20.82 -1.10 16.72
N THR A 130 -20.18 -2.02 16.00
CA THR A 130 -19.36 -3.10 16.60
C THR A 130 -18.15 -2.59 17.37
N ALA A 131 -17.52 -1.50 16.92
CA ALA A 131 -16.40 -0.89 17.64
C ALA A 131 -16.88 -0.18 18.90
N ARG A 132 -18.00 0.56 18.82
CA ARG A 132 -18.60 1.26 19.94
C ARG A 132 -18.91 0.31 21.10
N GLN A 133 -19.59 -0.81 20.81
CA GLN A 133 -19.91 -1.83 21.82
C GLN A 133 -18.65 -2.40 22.50
N LYS A 134 -17.59 -2.66 21.75
CA LYS A 134 -16.32 -3.17 22.32
C LYS A 134 -15.60 -2.12 23.16
N ILE A 135 -15.61 -0.85 22.75
CA ILE A 135 -15.02 0.26 23.51
C ILE A 135 -15.78 0.47 24.82
N GLU A 136 -17.11 0.45 24.80
CA GLU A 136 -17.96 0.59 25.98
C GLU A 136 -17.77 -0.61 26.94
N LYS A 137 -17.69 -1.85 26.41
CA LYS A 137 -17.37 -3.05 27.21
C LYS A 137 -16.01 -2.97 27.90
N ALA A 138 -15.02 -2.37 27.26
CA ALA A 138 -13.70 -2.14 27.85
C ALA A 138 -13.69 -0.99 28.90
N GLY A 139 -14.84 -0.35 29.15
CA GLY A 139 -14.97 0.79 30.06
C GLY A 139 -14.50 2.12 29.47
N GLY A 140 -14.37 2.19 28.14
CA GLY A 140 -14.08 3.41 27.40
C GLY A 140 -15.32 4.26 27.11
N ARG A 141 -15.12 5.45 26.53
CA ARG A 141 -16.20 6.36 26.13
C ARG A 141 -16.01 6.84 24.71
N VAL A 142 -17.11 7.02 23.98
CA VAL A 142 -17.12 7.64 22.64
C VAL A 142 -17.84 8.97 22.77
N ILE A 143 -17.13 10.07 22.48
CA ILE A 143 -17.56 11.47 22.57
C ILE A 143 -17.49 12.10 21.18
#